data_AF-A0A0C3PWC4-F1
#
_entry.id   AF-A0A0C3PWC4-F1
#
_cell.length_a   1.000
_cell.length_b   1.000
_cell.length_c   1.000
_cell.angle_alpha   90.00
_cell.angle_beta   90.00
_cell.angle_gamma   90.00
#
_symmetry.space_group_name_H-M   'P 1'
#
loop_
_entity.id
_entity.type
_entity.pdbx_description
1 polymer ?
#
loop_
_entity_poly.entity_id
_entity_poly.type
_entity_poly.pdbx_seq_one_letter_code
_entity_poly.pdbx_strand_id
1 'polypeptide(L)' 'QQKQQVDRHHSSAPSYSSHKLSKKWIGPYEVLEALPNALKLKLLCNMRIHPVVNVSQVKPYLG' A
#
# COMPACT_ATOMS: atom_id res chain seq x y z
N GLN A 1 -28.49 -39.49 -29.68
CA GLN A 1 -27.73 -39.47 -28.41
C GLN A 1 -27.48 -38.01 -28.04
N GLN A 2 -28.14 -37.50 -27.00
CA GLN A 2 -28.09 -36.08 -26.61
C GLN A 2 -26.94 -35.87 -25.62
N LYS A 3 -25.97 -35.02 -25.99
CA LYS A 3 -24.84 -34.64 -25.15
C LYS A 3 -25.29 -33.48 -24.25
N GLN A 4 -25.64 -33.77 -23.00
CA GLN A 4 -25.87 -32.73 -21.99
C GLN A 4 -24.53 -32.11 -21.60
N GLN A 5 -24.35 -30.86 -22.01
CA GLN A 5 -23.27 -30.01 -21.53
C GLN A 5 -23.66 -29.52 -20.13
N VAL A 6 -22.90 -29.94 -19.12
CA VAL A 6 -23.09 -29.48 -17.74
C VAL A 6 -22.59 -28.04 -17.67
N ASP A 7 -23.50 -27.11 -17.43
CA ASP A 7 -23.19 -25.71 -17.21
C ASP A 7 -22.44 -25.61 -15.87
N ARG A 8 -21.11 -25.47 -15.95
CA ARG A 8 -20.30 -25.11 -14.79
C ARG A 8 -20.55 -23.62 -14.55
N HIS A 9 -21.60 -23.32 -13.81
CA HIS A 9 -21.72 -22.02 -13.16
C HIS A 9 -20.52 -21.85 -12.24
N HIS A 10 -19.49 -21.20 -12.76
CA HIS A 10 -18.42 -20.64 -11.96
C HIS A 10 -19.09 -19.58 -11.09
N SER A 11 -19.44 -19.93 -9.86
CA SER A 11 -19.93 -18.99 -8.86
C SER A 11 -18.88 -17.90 -8.71
N SER A 12 -19.08 -16.78 -9.39
CA SER A 12 -18.21 -15.63 -9.30
C SER A 12 -18.31 -15.12 -7.88
N ALA A 13 -17.32 -15.48 -7.06
CA ALA A 13 -17.18 -14.93 -5.72
C ALA A 13 -17.23 -13.40 -5.86
N PRO A 14 -18.01 -12.69 -5.04
CA PRO A 14 -18.05 -11.24 -5.12
C PRO A 14 -16.63 -10.70 -4.92
N SER A 15 -16.14 -9.91 -5.88
CA SER A 15 -14.85 -9.24 -5.76
C SER A 15 -14.97 -8.15 -4.70
N TYR A 16 -14.77 -8.51 -3.43
CA TYR A 16 -14.62 -7.54 -2.36
C TYR A 16 -13.24 -6.90 -2.48
N SER A 17 -13.14 -5.81 -3.24
CA SER A 17 -11.96 -4.95 -3.19
C SER A 17 -11.89 -4.25 -1.83
N SER A 18 -11.36 -4.95 -0.82
CA SER A 18 -11.21 -4.41 0.52
C SER A 18 -10.15 -3.30 0.53
N HIS A 19 -10.59 -2.05 0.51
CA HIS A 19 -9.71 -0.87 0.58
C HIS A 19 -9.07 -0.67 1.98
N LYS A 20 -9.38 -1.54 2.96
CA LYS A 20 -8.81 -1.43 4.31
C LYS A 20 -7.29 -1.61 4.31
N LEU A 21 -6.76 -2.44 3.41
CA LEU A 21 -5.33 -2.75 3.29
C LEU A 21 -4.68 -2.09 2.07
N SER A 22 -5.34 -1.10 1.44
CA SER A 22 -4.75 -0.37 0.33
C SER A 22 -3.59 0.50 0.82
N LYS A 23 -2.54 0.63 -0.01
CA LYS A 23 -1.46 1.59 0.25
C LYS A 23 -2.03 3.01 0.36
N LYS A 24 -1.57 3.77 1.36
CA LYS A 24 -1.96 5.15 1.60
C LYS A 24 -0.72 5.98 1.88
N TRP A 25 -0.71 7.20 1.34
CA TRP A 25 0.29 8.20 1.71
C TRP A 25 -0.13 8.83 3.05
N ILE A 26 0.82 8.97 3.96
CA ILE A 26 0.57 9.49 5.30
C ILE A 26 1.51 10.67 5.48
N GLY A 27 0.94 11.84 5.78
CA GLY A 27 1.62 13.02 6.33
C GLY A 27 2.76 13.63 5.51
N PRO A 28 2.93 14.96 5.54
CA PRO A 28 4.26 15.53 5.38
C PRO A 28 5.08 15.20 6.62
N TYR A 29 6.32 14.75 6.42
CA TYR A 29 7.27 14.52 7.50
C TYR A 29 8.57 15.24 7.18
N GLU A 30 9.17 15.80 8.23
CA GLU A 30 10.48 16.43 8.14
C GLU A 30 11.56 15.36 7.92
N VAL A 31 12.46 15.61 6.96
CA VAL A 31 13.61 14.75 6.70
C VAL A 31 14.73 15.17 7.65
N LEU A 32 15.13 14.24 8.53
CA LEU A 32 16.24 14.44 9.46
C LEU A 32 17.59 14.14 8.80
N GLU A 33 17.64 13.13 7.93
CA GLU A 33 18.87 12.66 7.32
C GLU A 33 18.57 12.02 5.96
N ALA A 34 19.40 12.32 4.96
CA ALA A 34 19.32 11.73 3.63
C ALA A 34 20.45 10.71 3.45
N LEU A 35 20.07 9.45 3.22
CA LEU A 35 20.95 8.34 2.89
C LEU A 35 20.86 8.08 1.36
N PRO A 36 21.82 7.35 0.77
CA PRO A 36 21.83 7.11 -0.69
C PRO A 36 20.53 6.47 -1.24
N ASN A 37 19.86 5.63 -0.46
CA ASN A 37 18.66 4.90 -0.87
C ASN A 37 17.47 5.05 0.11
N ALA A 38 17.63 5.86 1.15
CA ALA A 38 16.65 5.96 2.23
C ALA A 38 16.64 7.36 2.85
N LEU A 39 15.52 7.72 3.47
CA LEU A 39 15.36 8.95 4.23
C LEU A 39 15.01 8.60 5.67
N LYS A 40 15.67 9.28 6.61
CA LYS A 40 15.27 9.27 8.02
C LYS A 40 14.27 10.39 8.24
N LEU A 41 13.07 10.02 8.64
CA LEU A 41 11.95 10.93 8.88
C LEU A 41 11.75 11.18 10.36
N LYS A 42 11.33 12.40 10.69
CA LYS A 42 10.85 12.76 12.02
C LYS A 42 9.43 12.27 12.22
N LEU A 43 9.31 11.04 12.68
CA LEU A 43 8.02 10.44 13.00
C LEU A 43 7.59 10.78 14.44
N LEU A 44 6.28 10.77 14.68
CA LEU A 44 5.75 10.89 16.04
C LEU A 44 6.11 9.63 16.84
N CYS A 45 6.47 9.80 18.11
CA CYS A 45 6.99 8.71 18.96
C CYS A 45 6.01 7.53 19.16
N ASN A 46 4.72 7.75 18.93
CA ASN A 46 3.66 6.75 19.08
C ASN A 46 3.38 5.96 17.79
N MET A 47 4.06 6.26 16.68
CA MET A 47 3.87 5.56 15.43
C MET A 47 4.65 4.25 15.40
N ARG A 48 3.98 3.17 14.98
CA ARG A 48 4.60 1.86 14.75
C ARG A 48 5.22 1.75 13.35
N ILE A 49 5.86 2.82 12.88
CA ILE A 49 6.51 2.90 11.57
C ILE A 49 8.00 3.12 11.80
N HIS A 50 8.84 2.44 11.01
CA HIS A 50 10.28 2.67 11.08
C HIS A 50 10.63 4.09 10.60
N PRO A 51 11.50 4.82 11.31
CA PRO A 51 11.86 6.19 10.94
C PRO A 51 12.69 6.27 9.66
N VAL A 52 13.35 5.18 9.25
CA VAL A 52 14.12 5.13 8.00
C VAL A 52 13.30 4.39 6.95
N VAL A 53 13.01 5.06 5.84
CA VAL A 53 12.20 4.53 4.73
C VAL A 53 12.93 4.66 3.41
N ASN A 54 12.66 3.75 2.46
CA ASN A 54 13.28 3.80 1.14
C ASN A 54 12.77 4.99 0.31
N VAL A 55 13.63 5.59 -0.51
CA VAL A 55 13.29 6.75 -1.37
C VAL A 55 12.14 6.47 -2.37
N SER A 56 11.90 5.21 -2.73
CA SER A 56 10.76 4.83 -3.60
C SER A 56 9.40 4.85 -2.88
N GLN A 57 9.41 4.91 -1.54
CA GLN A 57 8.21 4.90 -0.69
C GLN A 57 7.88 6.29 -0.13
N VAL A 58 8.53 7.33 -0.63
CA VAL A 58 8.26 8.73 -0.27
C VAL A 58 7.84 9.52 -1.50
N LYS A 59 7.11 10.61 -1.26
CA LYS A 59 6.73 11.56 -2.29
C LYS A 59 7.15 12.96 -1.83
N PRO A 60 7.73 13.81 -2.72
CA PRO A 60 8.03 15.19 -2.36
C PRO A 60 6.75 15.93 -1.98
N TYR A 61 6.84 16.75 -0.94
CA TYR A 61 5.78 17.66 -0.53
C TYR A 61 5.84 18.92 -1.41
N LEU A 62 4.74 19.25 -2.09
CA LEU A 62 4.70 20.31 -3.11
C LEU A 62 4.31 21.70 -2.59
N GLY A 63 4.06 21.86 -1.28
CA GLY A 63 3.61 23.14 -0.70
C GLY A 63 2.11 23.27 -0.74
#